data_AF-A0A0D7AE00-F1
#
_entry.id   AF-A0A0D7AE00-F1
#
_cell.length_a   1.000
_cell.length_b   1.000
_cell.length_c   1.000
_cell.angle_alpha   90.00
_cell.angle_beta   90.00
_cell.angle_gamma   90.00
#
_symmetry.space_group_name_H-M   'P 1'
#
loop_
_entity.id
_entity.type
_entity.pdbx_description
1 polymer ?
#
loop_
_entity_poly.entity_id
_entity_poly.type
_entity_poly.pdbx_seq_one_letter_code
_entity_poly.pdbx_strand_id
1 'polypeptide(L)'
;MTEPCSHVLLPEDLLWLKNANIQLLIDQEGFRWVAPSFRLAGFSASTRVLDPEGTLAGGCAQFMPMKRETYHFHYAPFDGTDPPMLRRVQVNGAENRDYIS
;
A
#
# COMPACT_ATOMS: atom_id res chain seq x y z
N MET A 1 16.92 11.32 17.90
CA MET A 1 17.60 10.03 17.63
C MET A 1 16.78 9.31 16.57
N THR A 2 17.25 9.31 15.33
CA THR A 2 16.66 8.52 14.24
C THR A 2 17.29 7.14 14.29
N GLU A 3 16.49 6.14 14.66
CA GLU A 3 16.87 4.72 14.54
C GLU A 3 17.37 4.45 13.11
N PRO A 4 18.49 3.73 12.91
CA PRO A 4 18.92 3.34 11.58
C PRO A 4 17.86 2.43 10.96
N CYS A 5 17.48 2.73 9.72
CA CYS A 5 16.53 1.95 8.94
C CYS A 5 16.97 0.47 8.97
N SER A 6 16.18 -0.40 9.60
CA SER A 6 16.43 -1.83 9.61
C SER A 6 16.64 -2.30 8.17
N HIS A 7 17.80 -2.91 7.90
CA HIS A 7 18.04 -3.50 6.60
C HIS A 7 17.08 -4.68 6.44
N VAL A 8 16.03 -4.50 5.63
CA VAL A 8 15.12 -5.59 5.28
C VAL A 8 15.90 -6.61 4.47
N LEU A 9 16.07 -7.81 5.03
CA LEU A 9 16.71 -8.92 4.35
C LEU A 9 15.73 -9.49 3.32
N LEU A 10 16.14 -9.44 2.05
CA LEU A 10 15.38 -9.93 0.92
C LEU A 10 16.17 -11.04 0.22
N PRO A 11 15.51 -12.11 -0.23
CA PRO A 11 16.03 -12.99 -1.27
C PRO A 11 16.51 -12.21 -2.51
N GLU A 12 17.51 -12.75 -3.22
CA GLU A 12 18.15 -12.07 -4.34
C GLU A 12 17.16 -11.71 -5.46
N ASP A 13 16.24 -12.62 -5.77
CA ASP A 13 15.15 -12.48 -6.73
C ASP A 13 14.10 -11.42 -6.31
N LEU A 14 14.08 -11.04 -5.03
CA LEU A 14 13.16 -10.06 -4.46
C LEU A 14 13.79 -8.70 -4.17
N LEU A 15 15.07 -8.50 -4.53
CA LEU A 15 15.78 -7.22 -4.29
C LEU A 15 15.10 -6.01 -4.93
N TRP A 16 14.30 -6.22 -5.98
CA TRP A 16 13.52 -5.15 -6.62
C TRP A 16 12.51 -4.50 -5.67
N LEU A 17 12.02 -5.22 -4.65
CA LEU A 17 11.08 -4.70 -3.65
C LEU A 17 11.66 -3.54 -2.83
N LYS A 18 13.00 -3.47 -2.69
CA LYS A 18 13.68 -2.41 -1.93
C LYS A 18 13.35 -1.02 -2.46
N ASN A 19 13.13 -0.91 -3.77
CA ASN A 19 12.86 0.35 -4.46
C ASN A 19 11.39 0.49 -4.84
N ALA A 20 10.54 -0.46 -4.46
CA ALA A 20 9.12 -0.41 -4.77
C ALA A 20 8.43 0.71 -3.98
N ASN A 21 7.73 1.58 -4.70
CA ASN A 21 6.83 2.59 -4.14
C ASN A 21 5.39 2.19 -4.48
N ILE A 22 4.58 1.99 -3.45
CA ILE A 22 3.16 1.69 -3.61
C ILE A 22 2.36 2.96 -3.34
N GLN A 23 1.45 3.32 -4.24
CA GLN A 23 0.55 4.45 -4.05
C GLN A 23 -0.90 3.98 -4.07
N LEU A 24 -1.69 4.43 -3.11
CA LEU A 24 -3.11 4.12 -3.03
C LEU A 24 -3.90 5.34 -3.49
N LEU A 25 -4.54 5.28 -4.65
CA LEU A 25 -5.38 6.36 -5.16
C LEU A 25 -6.76 6.18 -4.56
N ILE A 26 -7.07 7.02 -3.59
CA ILE A 26 -8.36 7.05 -2.93
C ILE A 26 -9.05 8.33 -3.38
N ASP A 27 -10.27 8.22 -3.87
CA ASP A 27 -11.08 9.37 -4.25
C ASP A 27 -12.40 9.41 -3.49
N GLN A 28 -13.01 10.59 -3.49
CA GLN A 28 -14.39 10.81 -3.16
C GLN A 28 -14.94 11.72 -4.25
N GLU A 29 -15.78 11.16 -5.12
CA GLU A 29 -16.21 11.75 -6.39
C GLU A 29 -16.57 13.24 -6.23
N GLY A 30 -15.83 14.11 -6.92
CA GLY A 30 -16.09 15.55 -6.92
C GLY A 30 -15.63 16.35 -5.70
N PHE A 31 -15.07 15.72 -4.65
CA PHE A 31 -14.63 16.43 -3.44
C PHE A 31 -13.11 16.46 -3.26
N ARG A 32 -12.48 15.28 -3.16
CA ARG A 32 -11.06 15.16 -2.89
C ARG A 32 -10.54 13.81 -3.34
N TRP A 33 -9.33 13.79 -3.88
CA TRP A 33 -8.55 12.58 -4.05
C TRP A 33 -7.24 12.69 -3.28
N VAL A 34 -6.68 11.55 -2.88
CA VAL A 34 -5.41 11.43 -2.17
C VAL A 34 -4.61 10.27 -2.73
N ALA A 35 -3.28 10.37 -2.64
CA ALA A 35 -2.36 9.32 -3.07
C ALA A 35 -1.23 9.08 -2.05
N PRO A 36 -1.55 8.61 -0.82
CA PRO A 36 -0.53 8.19 0.14
C PRO A 36 0.42 7.18 -0.50
N SER A 37 1.70 7.38 -0.21
CA SER A 37 2.77 6.57 -0.78
C SER A 37 3.47 5.76 0.32
N PHE A 38 3.81 4.52 0.00
CA PHE A 38 4.29 3.52 0.94
C PHE A 38 5.60 2.91 0.43
N ARG A 39 6.49 2.60 1.37
CA ARG A 39 7.79 1.96 1.10
C ARG A 39 7.92 0.66 1.88
N LEU A 40 8.77 -0.23 1.39
CA LEU A 40 9.08 -1.48 2.07
C LEU A 40 9.58 -1.21 3.50
N ALA A 41 8.98 -1.90 4.46
CA ALA A 41 9.29 -1.84 5.88
C ALA A 41 9.76 -3.19 6.43
N GLY A 42 9.34 -4.29 5.81
CA GLY A 42 9.70 -5.64 6.25
C GLY A 42 9.40 -6.70 5.21
N PHE A 43 10.01 -7.85 5.39
CA PHE A 43 9.74 -9.05 4.61
C PHE A 43 9.74 -10.26 5.54
N SER A 44 8.76 -11.13 5.36
CA SER A 44 8.66 -12.41 6.03
C SER A 44 8.65 -13.50 4.96
N ALA A 45 9.55 -14.48 5.06
CA ALA A 45 9.51 -15.67 4.21
C ALA A 45 8.32 -16.58 4.50
N SER A 46 7.48 -16.23 5.48
CA SER A 46 6.24 -16.92 5.81
C SER A 46 5.04 -16.16 5.25
N THR A 47 4.18 -16.88 4.55
CA THR A 47 2.88 -16.41 4.05
C THR A 47 1.77 -16.50 5.09
N ARG A 48 2.03 -17.03 6.29
CA ARG A 48 1.01 -17.28 7.34
C ARG A 48 0.16 -16.08 7.73
N VAL A 49 0.67 -14.86 7.52
CA VAL A 49 -0.07 -13.61 7.76
C VAL A 49 -1.23 -13.44 6.78
N LEU A 50 -1.06 -13.89 5.53
CA LEU A 50 -2.05 -13.77 4.45
C LEU A 50 -2.78 -15.09 4.20
N ASP A 51 -2.10 -16.22 4.41
CA ASP A 51 -2.62 -17.57 4.27
C ASP A 51 -2.19 -18.42 5.47
N PRO A 52 -3.00 -18.46 6.54
CA PRO A 52 -2.70 -19.24 7.74
C PRO A 52 -2.51 -20.73 7.49
N GLU A 53 -3.12 -21.29 6.43
CA GLU A 53 -3.02 -22.71 6.08
C GLU A 53 -1.70 -23.04 5.37
N GLY A 54 -0.96 -22.04 4.89
CA GLY A 54 0.36 -22.20 4.29
C GLY A 54 0.33 -22.91 2.93
N THR A 55 -0.81 -22.83 2.24
CA THR A 55 -1.02 -23.37 0.90
C THR A 55 -0.31 -22.54 -0.18
N LEU A 56 -0.12 -21.24 0.08
CA LEU A 56 0.60 -20.32 -0.80
C LEU A 56 2.11 -20.41 -0.54
N ALA A 57 2.85 -20.82 -1.58
CA ALA A 57 4.30 -20.65 -1.63
C ALA A 57 4.65 -19.16 -1.78
N GLY A 58 5.65 -18.69 -1.04
CA GLY A 58 6.19 -17.32 -1.18
C GLY A 58 6.54 -16.67 0.16
N GLY A 59 6.45 -15.33 0.20
CA GLY A 59 6.66 -14.53 1.40
C GLY A 59 5.72 -13.33 1.44
N CYS A 60 5.67 -12.64 2.57
CA CYS A 60 4.88 -11.45 2.81
C CYS A 60 5.78 -10.22 2.88
N ALA A 61 5.60 -9.27 1.95
CA ALA A 61 6.24 -7.96 1.99
C ALA A 61 5.33 -6.95 2.69
N GLN A 62 5.88 -6.23 3.66
CA GLN A 62 5.17 -5.23 4.46
C GLN A 62 5.59 -3.84 4.03
N PHE A 63 4.60 -2.98 3.78
CA PHE A 63 4.82 -1.61 3.36
C PHE A 63 4.28 -0.65 4.43
N MET A 64 5.03 0.43 4.70
CA MET A 64 4.63 1.48 5.65
C MET A 64 4.46 2.82 4.94
N PRO A 65 3.56 3.71 5.42
CA PRO A 65 3.46 5.06 4.91
C PRO A 65 4.82 5.77 5.00
N MET A 66 5.23 6.43 3.92
CA MET A 66 6.46 7.25 3.92
C MET A 66 6.32 8.49 4.79
N LYS A 67 5.08 8.96 4.98
CA LYS A 67 4.74 10.09 5.83
C LYS A 67 3.47 9.77 6.60
N ARG A 68 3.44 10.14 7.88
CA ARG A 68 2.20 10.10 8.67
C ARG A 68 1.33 11.26 8.24
N GLU A 69 0.25 10.97 7.54
CA GLU A 69 -0.71 11.97 7.05
C GLU A 69 -2.12 11.58 7.48
N THR A 70 -2.96 12.59 7.67
CA THR A 70 -4.39 12.43 7.93
C THR A 70 -5.15 13.04 6.78
N TYR A 71 -6.09 12.28 6.22
CA TYR A 71 -6.95 12.76 5.14
C TYR A 71 -8.38 12.92 5.65
N HIS A 72 -8.92 14.11 5.46
CA HIS A 72 -10.31 14.42 5.80
C HIS A 72 -11.16 14.34 4.53
N PHE A 73 -12.16 13.47 4.57
CA PHE A 73 -13.18 13.33 3.54
C PHE A 73 -14.49 13.93 4.04
N HIS A 74 -15.33 14.34 3.10
CA HIS A 74 -16.64 14.86 3.45
C HIS A 74 -17.54 13.71 3.89
N TYR A 75 -18.29 13.91 4.97
CA TYR A 75 -19.30 12.97 5.42
C TYR A 75 -20.66 13.66 5.34
N ALA A 76 -21.45 13.32 4.32
CA ALA A 76 -22.82 13.78 4.16
C ALA A 76 -23.74 12.60 3.83
N PRO A 77 -24.33 11.96 4.86
CA PRO A 77 -25.13 10.74 4.70
C PRO A 77 -26.45 10.93 3.96
N PHE A 78 -26.87 12.18 3.71
CA PHE A 78 -28.14 12.50 3.05
C PHE A 78 -27.97 13.16 1.66
N ASP A 79 -26.74 13.52 1.28
CA ASP A 79 -26.47 14.26 0.03
C ASP A 79 -26.10 13.34 -1.14
N GLY A 80 -26.17 12.01 -0.95
CA GLY A 80 -25.84 11.03 -1.98
C GLY A 80 -24.36 11.01 -2.38
N THR A 81 -23.48 11.74 -1.67
CA THR A 81 -22.02 11.66 -1.88
C THR A 81 -21.50 10.28 -1.48
N ASP A 82 -20.84 9.62 -2.42
CA ASP A 82 -20.21 8.33 -2.20
C ASP A 82 -19.14 8.40 -1.10
N PRO A 83 -18.94 7.31 -0.34
CA PRO A 83 -17.83 7.23 0.61
C PRO A 83 -16.49 7.29 -0.13
N PRO A 84 -15.38 7.60 0.57
CA PRO A 84 -14.06 7.49 -0.02
C PRO A 84 -13.81 6.07 -0.54
N MET A 85 -13.47 5.94 -1.81
CA MET A 85 -13.23 4.68 -2.48
C MET A 85 -11.76 4.54 -2.87
N LEU A 86 -11.17 3.38 -2.58
CA LEU A 86 -9.90 3.00 -3.17
C LEU A 86 -10.16 2.68 -4.66
N ARG A 87 -9.64 3.53 -5.55
CA ARG A 87 -9.85 3.41 -7.00
C ARG A 87 -8.74 2.71 -7.73
N ARG A 88 -7.51 2.88 -7.26
CA ARG A 88 -6.34 2.27 -7.87
C ARG A 88 -5.24 2.03 -6.86
N VAL A 89 -4.48 0.98 -7.09
CA VAL A 89 -3.17 0.78 -6.49
C VAL A 89 -2.13 0.91 -7.60
N GLN A 90 -1.15 1.79 -7.44
CA GLN A 90 -0.05 1.96 -8.39
C GLN A 90 1.25 1.45 -7.78
N VAL A 91 2.10 0.90 -8.63
CA VAL A 91 3.46 0.48 -8.29
C VAL A 91 4.44 1.31 -9.11
N ASN A 92 5.34 2.00 -8.44
CA ASN A 92 6.37 2.86 -9.05
C ASN A 92 5.79 3.93 -10.00
N GLY A 93 4.60 4.46 -9.69
CA GLY A 93 3.90 5.43 -10.53
C GLY A 93 3.42 4.89 -11.89
N ALA A 94 3.49 3.57 -12.11
CA ALA A 94 2.97 2.96 -13.32
C ALA A 94 1.44 2.97 -13.32
N GLU A 95 0.84 3.55 -14.35
CA GLU A 95 -0.62 3.61 -14.53
C GLU A 95 -1.17 2.48 -15.41
N ASN A 96 -0.29 1.64 -15.94
CA ASN A 96 -0.62 0.63 -16.95
C ASN A 96 -1.33 -0.62 -16.38
N ARG A 97 -1.44 -0.72 -15.06
CA ARG A 97 -2.06 -1.86 -14.39
C ARG A 97 -2.82 -1.38 -13.16
N ASP A 98 -4.09 -1.74 -13.11
CA ASP A 98 -4.86 -1.63 -11.88
C ASP A 98 -4.75 -2.95 -11.10
N TYR A 99 -4.47 -2.86 -9.81
CA TYR A 99 -4.30 -4.02 -8.94
C TYR A 99 -5.50 -4.22 -8.00
N ILE A 100 -6.62 -3.58 -8.29
CA ILE A 100 -7.91 -3.77 -7.62
C ILE A 100 -8.74 -4.77 -8.43
N SER A 101 -9.33 -5.76 -7.74
CA SER A 101 -10.19 -6.81 -8.33
C SER A 101 -11.66 -6.46 -8.25
#